data_AF-A0A9D9GA12-F1
#
_entry.id   AF-A0A9D9GA12-F1
#
_cell.length_a   1.000
_cell.length_b   1.000
_cell.length_c   1.000
_cell.angle_alpha   90.00
_cell.angle_beta   90.00
_cell.angle_gamma   90.00
#
_symmetry.space_group_name_H-M   'P 1'
#
loop_
_entity.id
_entity.type
_entity.pdbx_description
1 polymer ?
#
loop_
_entity_poly.entity_id
_entity_poly.type
_entity_poly.pdbx_seq_one_letter_code
_entity_poly.pdbx_strand_id
1 'polypeptide(L)'
;MKSFDKLPRIVMLVLLAICVVVGVLFYAGGSNGTLDVAGDLLSIPRYTDVFLYLNYALVALVCLITLVVMITKFAAKFKYSPAAAVKSLIPILLAVLVFVVSWFLGSPEKMDIIGYEGTDNQGFWAQCSDMIIYVTYTFLAATILTVFGMAAYNKFKK
;
A
#
# COMPACT_ATOMS: atom_id res chain seq x y z
N MET A 1 20.24 22.01 -20.66
CA MET A 1 19.73 20.80 -19.96
C MET A 1 19.60 20.97 -18.43
N LYS A 2 19.44 22.20 -17.89
CA LYS A 2 19.36 22.48 -16.42
C LYS A 2 17.95 22.37 -15.80
N SER A 3 16.89 22.14 -16.59
CA SER A 3 15.51 22.09 -16.06
C SER A 3 15.10 20.71 -15.56
N PHE A 4 15.70 19.63 -16.06
CA PHE A 4 15.33 18.26 -15.71
C PHE A 4 15.67 17.89 -14.26
N ASP A 5 16.71 18.47 -13.68
CA ASP A 5 17.09 18.22 -12.28
C ASP A 5 16.04 18.73 -11.26
N LYS A 6 15.22 19.72 -11.67
CA LYS A 6 14.15 20.27 -10.84
C LYS A 6 12.82 19.53 -11.05
N LEU A 7 12.68 18.75 -12.12
CA LEU A 7 11.44 18.10 -12.50
C LEU A 7 10.89 17.18 -11.39
N PRO A 8 11.70 16.29 -10.76
CA PRO A 8 11.19 15.45 -9.67
C PRO A 8 10.68 16.26 -8.49
N ARG A 9 11.37 17.36 -8.14
CA ARG A 9 10.97 18.25 -7.04
C ARG A 9 9.65 18.95 -7.35
N ILE A 10 9.48 19.45 -8.58
CA ILE A 10 8.26 20.13 -9.01
C ILE A 10 7.08 19.15 -9.01
N VAL A 11 7.25 17.97 -9.60
CA VAL A 11 6.20 16.93 -9.64
C VAL A 11 5.79 16.52 -8.22
N MET A 12 6.75 16.30 -7.33
CA MET A 12 6.49 15.98 -5.92
C MET A 12 5.69 17.09 -5.23
N LEU A 13 6.07 18.36 -5.39
CA LEU A 13 5.37 19.48 -4.76
C LEU A 13 3.95 19.66 -5.29
N VAL A 14 3.74 19.47 -6.60
CA VAL A 14 2.41 19.53 -7.22
C VAL A 14 1.52 18.41 -6.70
N LEU A 15 2.00 17.16 -6.68
CA LEU A 15 1.26 16.03 -6.14
C LEU A 15 0.93 16.22 -4.65
N LEU A 16 1.90 16.68 -3.86
CA LEU A 16 1.69 16.99 -2.45
C LEU A 16 0.64 18.07 -2.25
N ALA A 17 0.69 19.15 -3.04
CA ALA A 17 -0.30 20.21 -2.97
C ALA A 17 -1.71 19.69 -3.30
N ILE A 18 -1.86 18.83 -4.30
CA ILE A 18 -3.14 18.19 -4.64
C ILE A 18 -3.65 17.34 -3.47
N CYS A 19 -2.78 16.49 -2.89
CA CYS A 19 -3.14 15.67 -1.74
C CYS A 19 -3.58 16.52 -0.54
N VAL A 20 -2.86 17.60 -0.24
CA VAL A 20 -3.20 18.51 0.85
C VAL A 20 -4.53 19.19 0.59
N VAL A 21 -4.76 19.74 -0.60
CA VAL A 21 -6.02 20.42 -0.95
C VAL A 21 -7.20 19.44 -0.82
N VAL A 22 -7.09 18.25 -1.42
CA VAL A 22 -8.17 17.26 -1.37
C VAL A 22 -8.38 16.72 0.06
N GLY A 23 -7.30 16.54 0.83
CA GLY A 23 -7.38 16.19 2.25
C GLY A 23 -8.08 17.26 3.08
N VAL A 24 -7.76 18.55 2.88
CA VAL A 24 -8.43 19.67 3.56
C VAL A 24 -9.90 19.72 3.17
N LEU A 25 -10.24 19.54 1.90
CA LEU A 25 -11.63 19.46 1.45
C LEU A 25 -12.37 18.28 2.10
N PHE A 26 -11.74 17.13 2.24
CA PHE A 26 -12.34 15.99 2.92
C PHE A 26 -12.64 16.27 4.39
N TYR A 27 -11.67 16.78 5.16
CA TYR A 27 -11.85 16.99 6.61
C TYR A 27 -12.59 18.29 6.97
N ALA A 28 -12.45 19.35 6.18
CA ALA A 28 -12.95 20.69 6.50
C ALA A 28 -13.89 21.28 5.43
N GLY A 29 -14.16 20.58 4.32
CA GLY A 29 -15.05 21.03 3.25
C GLY A 29 -16.54 20.88 3.54
N GLY A 30 -16.92 20.55 4.78
CA GLY A 30 -18.30 20.39 5.20
C GLY A 30 -18.87 19.01 4.93
N SER A 31 -20.19 18.88 5.15
CA SER A 31 -20.90 17.60 5.15
C SER A 31 -22.01 17.55 4.10
N ASN A 32 -22.24 16.37 3.53
CA ASN A 32 -23.35 16.06 2.62
C ASN A 32 -24.47 15.26 3.33
N GLY A 33 -24.75 15.57 4.59
CA GLY A 33 -25.80 14.93 5.38
C GLY A 33 -25.26 14.03 6.49
N THR A 34 -26.16 13.31 7.15
CA THR A 34 -25.85 12.47 8.32
C THR A 34 -26.33 11.05 8.11
N LEU A 35 -25.55 10.08 8.59
CA LEU A 35 -25.92 8.67 8.66
C LEU A 35 -26.21 8.31 10.11
N ASP A 36 -27.31 7.61 10.37
CA ASP A 36 -27.56 6.99 11.66
C ASP A 36 -26.81 5.65 11.74
N VAL A 37 -25.89 5.56 12.68
CA VAL A 37 -25.10 4.35 12.96
C VAL A 37 -25.28 3.99 14.43
N ALA A 38 -26.13 2.99 14.69
CA ALA A 38 -26.51 2.56 16.06
C ALA A 38 -27.02 3.68 16.97
N GLY A 39 -27.78 4.64 16.43
CA GLY A 39 -28.35 5.75 17.19
C GLY A 39 -27.47 6.99 17.25
N ASP A 40 -26.25 6.94 16.71
CA ASP A 40 -25.37 8.10 16.55
C ASP A 40 -25.46 8.67 15.13
N LEU A 41 -25.72 9.97 15.02
CA LEU A 41 -25.74 10.69 13.74
C LEU A 41 -24.33 11.12 13.35
N LEU A 42 -23.71 10.37 12.44
CA LEU A 42 -22.38 10.66 11.90
C LEU A 42 -22.47 11.53 10.64
N SER A 43 -21.71 12.63 10.61
CA SER A 43 -21.64 13.50 9.43
C SER A 43 -20.88 12.83 8.29
N ILE A 44 -21.46 12.80 7.09
CA ILE A 44 -20.79 12.30 5.88
C ILE A 44 -19.93 13.42 5.29
N PRO A 45 -18.61 13.25 5.15
CA PRO A 45 -17.76 14.26 4.52
C PRO A 45 -18.14 14.49 3.06
N ARG A 46 -18.29 15.77 2.67
CA ARG A 46 -18.78 16.15 1.33
C ARG A 46 -17.89 15.67 0.18
N TYR A 47 -16.58 15.61 0.41
CA TYR A 47 -15.58 15.32 -0.63
C TYR A 47 -15.03 13.89 -0.54
N THR A 48 -15.80 12.96 0.04
CA THR A 48 -15.41 11.54 0.17
C THR A 48 -15.06 10.91 -1.18
N ASP A 49 -15.90 11.09 -2.21
CA ASP A 49 -15.66 10.50 -3.52
C ASP A 49 -14.36 11.01 -4.17
N VAL A 50 -14.13 12.33 -4.12
CA VAL A 50 -12.93 12.96 -4.67
C VAL A 50 -11.68 12.45 -3.95
N PHE A 51 -11.76 12.32 -2.63
CA PHE A 51 -10.67 11.78 -1.81
C PHE A 51 -10.37 10.31 -2.17
N LEU A 52 -11.40 9.47 -2.33
CA LEU A 52 -11.25 8.08 -2.73
C LEU A 52 -10.68 7.93 -4.14
N TYR A 53 -11.20 8.68 -5.11
CA TYR A 53 -10.69 8.65 -6.49
C TYR A 53 -9.24 9.09 -6.60
N LEU A 54 -8.82 10.10 -5.83
CA LEU A 54 -7.43 10.50 -5.77
C LEU A 54 -6.54 9.36 -5.24
N ASN A 55 -6.95 8.70 -4.16
CA ASN A 55 -6.20 7.57 -3.61
C ASN A 55 -6.09 6.41 -4.60
N TYR A 56 -7.19 6.04 -5.26
CA TYR A 56 -7.17 4.99 -6.30
C TYR A 56 -6.26 5.36 -7.47
N ALA A 57 -6.31 6.60 -7.94
CA ALA A 57 -5.44 7.07 -9.02
C ALA A 57 -3.95 7.05 -8.63
N LEU A 58 -3.62 7.48 -7.40
CA LEU A 58 -2.24 7.47 -6.90
C LEU A 58 -1.71 6.04 -6.72
N VAL A 59 -2.51 5.13 -6.16
CA VAL A 59 -2.14 3.72 -6.01
C VAL A 59 -1.92 3.09 -7.39
N ALA A 60 -2.85 3.29 -8.34
CA ALA A 60 -2.70 2.77 -9.70
C ALA A 60 -1.43 3.31 -10.38
N LEU A 61 -1.16 4.61 -10.25
CA LEU A 61 0.05 5.23 -10.78
C LEU A 61 1.32 4.65 -10.18
N VAL A 62 1.38 4.47 -8.85
CA VAL A 62 2.53 3.89 -8.17
C VAL A 62 2.75 2.45 -8.61
N CYS A 63 1.69 1.65 -8.72
CA CYS A 63 1.78 0.28 -9.22
C CYS A 63 2.37 0.24 -10.63
N LEU A 64 1.87 1.08 -11.56
CA LEU A 64 2.36 1.16 -12.93
C LEU A 64 3.86 1.55 -12.98
N ILE A 65 4.25 2.62 -12.28
CA ILE A 65 5.64 3.08 -12.25
C ILE A 65 6.54 2.00 -11.65
N THR A 66 6.11 1.35 -10.56
CA THR A 66 6.88 0.30 -9.89
C THR A 66 7.11 -0.88 -10.83
N LEU A 67 6.09 -1.32 -11.58
CA LEU A 67 6.22 -2.38 -12.57
C LEU A 67 7.21 -2.01 -13.68
N VAL A 68 7.10 -0.80 -14.24
CA VAL A 68 8.03 -0.31 -15.28
C VAL A 68 9.47 -0.28 -14.77
N VAL A 69 9.70 0.26 -13.57
CA VAL A 69 11.03 0.32 -12.96
C VAL A 69 11.56 -1.09 -12.65
N MET A 70 10.71 -1.99 -12.17
CA MET A 70 11.08 -3.38 -11.88
C MET A 70 11.52 -4.11 -13.16
N ILE A 71 10.73 -4.02 -14.23
CA ILE A 71 11.02 -4.68 -15.51
C ILE A 71 12.30 -4.12 -16.14
N THR A 72 12.45 -2.79 -16.17
CA THR A 72 13.64 -2.15 -16.76
C THR A 72 14.91 -2.50 -15.99
N LYS A 73 14.88 -2.49 -14.65
CA LYS A 73 16.01 -2.92 -13.81
C LYS A 73 16.34 -4.39 -14.01
N PHE A 74 15.33 -5.25 -14.08
CA PHE A 74 15.53 -6.67 -14.32
C PHE A 74 16.15 -6.93 -15.70
N ALA A 75 15.62 -6.33 -16.77
CA ALA A 75 16.13 -6.46 -18.12
C ALA A 75 17.59 -5.99 -18.25
N ALA A 76 17.92 -4.85 -17.63
CA ALA A 76 19.29 -4.35 -17.59
C ALA A 76 20.21 -5.35 -16.88
N LYS A 77 19.82 -5.84 -15.70
CA LYS A 77 20.62 -6.81 -14.93
C LYS A 77 20.79 -8.14 -15.68
N PHE A 78 19.74 -8.59 -16.36
CA PHE A 78 19.75 -9.82 -17.15
C PHE A 78 20.73 -9.75 -18.32
N LYS A 79 20.83 -8.61 -19.00
CA LYS A 79 21.78 -8.40 -20.11
C LYS A 79 23.24 -8.57 -19.70
N TYR A 80 23.62 -8.08 -18.51
CA TYR A 80 25.02 -8.11 -18.06
C TYR A 80 25.37 -9.33 -17.21
N SER A 81 24.43 -9.85 -16.43
CA SER A 81 24.63 -11.03 -15.59
C SER A 81 23.32 -11.79 -15.37
N PRO A 82 22.99 -12.73 -16.26
CA PRO A 82 21.75 -13.51 -16.18
C PRO A 82 21.60 -14.24 -14.84
N ALA A 83 22.68 -14.85 -14.34
CA ALA A 83 22.67 -15.57 -13.07
C ALA A 83 22.38 -14.65 -11.87
N ALA A 84 22.95 -13.44 -11.85
CA ALA A 84 22.68 -12.48 -10.78
C ALA A 84 21.28 -11.87 -10.88
N ALA A 85 20.73 -11.74 -12.10
CA ALA A 85 19.37 -11.29 -12.34
C ALA A 85 18.33 -12.28 -11.81
N VAL A 86 18.51 -13.57 -12.08
CA VAL A 86 17.64 -14.63 -11.55
C VAL A 86 17.72 -14.68 -10.02
N LYS A 87 18.92 -14.57 -9.43
CA LYS A 87 19.07 -14.52 -7.96
C LYS A 87 18.35 -13.34 -7.31
N SER A 88 18.20 -12.21 -8.01
CA SER A 88 17.39 -11.08 -7.46
C SER A 88 15.90 -11.33 -7.43
N LEU A 89 15.39 -12.38 -8.08
CA LEU A 89 13.97 -12.75 -7.96
C LEU A 89 13.67 -13.47 -6.65
N ILE A 90 14.67 -14.07 -5.99
CA ILE A 90 14.48 -14.79 -4.72
C ILE A 90 13.72 -13.96 -3.68
N PRO A 91 14.12 -12.72 -3.33
CA PRO A 91 13.36 -11.91 -2.37
C PRO A 91 11.94 -11.60 -2.84
N ILE A 92 11.72 -11.43 -4.15
CA ILE A 92 10.38 -11.20 -4.71
C ILE A 92 9.52 -12.45 -4.56
N LEU A 93 10.06 -13.63 -4.87
CA LEU A 93 9.37 -14.91 -4.72
C LEU A 93 9.03 -15.19 -3.25
N LEU A 94 9.94 -14.89 -2.33
CA LEU A 94 9.68 -14.99 -0.89
C LEU A 94 8.57 -14.02 -0.46
N ALA A 95 8.57 -12.78 -0.96
CA ALA A 95 7.48 -11.85 -0.69
C ALA A 95 6.14 -12.37 -1.23
N VAL A 96 6.08 -12.83 -2.49
CA VAL A 96 4.87 -13.42 -3.08
C VAL A 96 4.38 -14.62 -2.26
N LEU A 97 5.30 -15.48 -1.78
CA LEU A 97 4.94 -16.60 -0.91
C LEU A 97 4.26 -16.13 0.37
N VAL A 98 4.76 -15.07 1.01
CA VAL A 98 4.11 -14.49 2.21
C VAL A 98 2.71 -13.99 1.89
N PHE A 99 2.50 -13.33 0.74
CA PHE A 99 1.16 -12.91 0.30
C PHE A 99 0.24 -14.12 0.08
N VAL A 100 0.69 -15.16 -0.61
CA VAL A 100 -0.11 -16.37 -0.88
C VAL A 100 -0.49 -17.07 0.42
N VAL A 101 0.45 -17.26 1.34
CA VAL A 101 0.15 -17.87 2.64
C VAL A 101 -0.82 -17.00 3.43
N SER A 102 -0.60 -15.69 3.47
CA SER A 102 -1.48 -14.74 4.15
C SER A 102 -2.90 -14.74 3.58
N TRP A 103 -3.05 -14.93 2.26
CA TRP A 103 -4.36 -15.06 1.61
C TRP A 103 -5.13 -16.27 2.13
N PHE A 104 -4.47 -17.43 2.20
CA PHE A 104 -5.10 -18.66 2.71
C PHE A 104 -5.40 -18.63 4.21
N LEU A 105 -4.75 -17.75 4.98
CA LEU A 105 -5.07 -17.50 6.38
C LEU A 105 -6.23 -16.51 6.57
N GLY A 106 -6.54 -15.71 5.55
CA GLY A 106 -7.63 -14.74 5.59
C GLY A 106 -9.01 -15.41 5.49
N SER A 107 -10.01 -14.79 6.12
CA SER A 107 -11.38 -15.29 6.13
C SER A 107 -12.27 -14.56 5.10
N PRO A 108 -13.07 -15.30 4.32
CA PRO A 108 -14.10 -14.70 3.47
C PRO A 108 -15.44 -14.51 4.22
N GLU A 109 -15.53 -14.87 5.50
CA GLU A 109 -16.78 -14.76 6.27
C GLU A 109 -17.22 -13.30 6.41
N LYS A 110 -18.54 -13.10 6.51
CA LYS A 110 -19.11 -11.76 6.70
C LYS A 110 -18.77 -11.24 8.09
N MET A 111 -18.18 -10.06 8.14
CA MET A 111 -17.95 -9.33 9.38
C MET A 111 -19.11 -8.37 9.63
N ASP A 112 -19.88 -8.58 10.71
CA ASP A 112 -20.99 -7.70 11.06
C ASP A 112 -20.47 -6.34 11.54
N ILE A 113 -20.62 -5.34 10.68
CA ILE A 113 -20.24 -3.96 10.96
C ILE A 113 -21.52 -3.15 11.13
N ILE A 114 -21.64 -2.49 12.27
CA ILE A 114 -22.78 -1.65 12.61
C ILE A 114 -22.94 -0.54 11.56
N GLY A 115 -24.14 -0.41 11.00
CA GLY A 115 -24.47 0.63 10.02
C GLY A 115 -23.85 0.42 8.63
N TYR A 116 -23.33 -0.78 8.32
CA TYR A 116 -22.79 -1.12 7.01
C TYR A 116 -23.55 -2.28 6.38
N GLU A 117 -24.27 -1.99 5.29
CA GLU A 117 -25.07 -2.94 4.52
C GLU A 117 -24.41 -3.31 3.17
N GLY A 118 -23.16 -2.91 2.95
CA GLY A 118 -22.43 -3.19 1.71
C GLY A 118 -21.91 -4.63 1.66
N THR A 119 -21.30 -5.00 0.53
CA THR A 119 -20.77 -6.36 0.30
C THR A 119 -19.25 -6.47 0.44
N ASP A 120 -18.56 -5.39 0.82
CA ASP A 120 -17.10 -5.35 0.87
C ASP A 120 -16.53 -5.93 2.18
N ASN A 121 -17.39 -6.22 3.16
CA ASN A 121 -17.05 -6.86 4.44
C ASN A 121 -17.19 -8.39 4.40
N GLN A 122 -17.25 -8.99 3.21
CA GLN A 122 -17.36 -10.43 3.01
C GLN A 122 -16.65 -10.85 1.71
N GLY A 123 -16.41 -12.16 1.55
CA GLY A 123 -15.83 -12.75 0.35
C GLY A 123 -14.42 -12.22 0.05
N PHE A 124 -14.20 -11.80 -1.20
CA PHE A 124 -12.88 -11.40 -1.68
C PHE A 124 -12.29 -10.21 -0.91
N TRP A 125 -13.07 -9.17 -0.64
CA TRP A 125 -12.57 -7.94 -0.01
C TRP A 125 -12.24 -8.12 1.47
N ALA A 126 -13.03 -8.94 2.18
CA ALA A 126 -12.71 -9.36 3.55
C ALA A 126 -11.39 -10.14 3.59
N GLN A 127 -11.27 -11.19 2.76
CA GLN A 127 -10.07 -12.01 2.71
C GLN A 127 -8.82 -11.23 2.26
N CYS A 128 -8.99 -10.29 1.33
CA CYS A 128 -7.91 -9.39 0.89
C CYS A 128 -7.43 -8.48 2.02
N SER A 129 -8.35 -7.95 2.82
CA SER A 129 -8.03 -7.11 3.97
C SER A 129 -7.24 -7.89 5.01
N ASP A 130 -7.69 -9.10 5.34
CA ASP A 130 -6.96 -10.01 6.25
C ASP A 130 -5.56 -10.34 5.72
N MET A 131 -5.43 -10.66 4.43
CA MET A 131 -4.13 -10.90 3.80
C MET A 131 -3.20 -9.70 3.98
N ILE A 132 -3.66 -8.48 3.70
CA ILE A 132 -2.85 -7.26 3.84
C ILE A 132 -2.40 -7.07 5.29
N ILE A 133 -3.28 -7.34 6.26
CA ILE A 133 -2.97 -7.25 7.69
C ILE A 133 -1.88 -8.27 8.06
N TYR A 134 -2.05 -9.54 7.69
CA TYR A 134 -1.07 -10.59 7.97
C TYR A 134 0.28 -10.33 7.29
N VAL A 135 0.29 -9.90 6.03
CA VAL A 135 1.52 -9.51 5.32
C VAL A 135 2.22 -8.38 6.06
N THR A 136 1.48 -7.36 6.48
CA THR A 136 2.03 -6.19 7.18
C THR A 136 2.68 -6.60 8.49
N TYR A 137 1.99 -7.37 9.34
CA TYR A 137 2.55 -7.85 10.60
C TYR A 137 3.72 -8.80 10.40
N THR A 138 3.67 -9.67 9.38
CA THR A 138 4.77 -10.59 9.06
C THR A 138 6.03 -9.81 8.67
N PHE A 139 5.91 -8.81 7.79
CA PHE A 139 7.05 -7.99 7.40
C PHE A 139 7.54 -7.05 8.50
N LEU A 140 6.64 -6.55 9.35
CA LEU A 140 7.04 -5.79 10.54
C LEU A 140 7.89 -6.67 11.47
N ALA A 141 7.42 -7.88 11.79
CA ALA A 141 8.15 -8.82 12.62
C ALA A 141 9.49 -9.21 11.99
N ALA A 142 9.51 -9.55 10.69
CA ALA A 142 10.74 -9.86 9.96
C ALA A 142 11.74 -8.69 9.98
N THR A 143 11.26 -7.46 9.86
CA THR A 143 12.09 -6.25 9.93
C THR A 143 12.72 -6.11 11.31
N ILE A 144 11.91 -6.21 12.37
CA ILE A 144 12.38 -6.14 13.76
C ILE A 144 13.44 -7.22 14.02
N LEU A 145 13.15 -8.47 13.65
CA LEU A 145 14.08 -9.60 13.79
C LEU A 145 15.38 -9.37 13.01
N THR A 146 15.30 -8.80 11.81
CA THR A 146 16.49 -8.50 10.99
C THR A 146 17.36 -7.44 11.64
N VAL A 147 16.76 -6.37 12.19
CA VAL A 147 17.48 -5.29 12.88
C VAL A 147 18.25 -5.83 14.08
N PHE A 148 17.58 -6.59 14.95
CA PHE A 148 18.23 -7.18 16.13
C PHE A 148 19.20 -8.30 15.78
N GLY A 149 18.86 -9.15 14.81
CA GLY A 149 19.71 -10.22 14.33
C GLY A 149 21.01 -9.70 13.74
N MET A 150 20.96 -8.59 12.98
CA MET A 150 22.16 -7.95 12.44
C MET A 150 23.02 -7.31 13.54
N ALA A 151 22.40 -6.68 14.54
CA ALA A 151 23.13 -6.15 15.69
C ALA A 151 23.85 -7.26 16.47
N ALA A 152 23.19 -8.41 16.70
CA ALA A 152 23.78 -9.58 17.34
C ALA A 152 24.91 -10.18 16.50
N TYR A 153 24.68 -10.41 15.20
CA TYR A 153 25.68 -10.95 14.28
C TYR A 153 26.98 -10.13 14.30
N ASN A 154 26.90 -8.80 14.21
CA ASN A 154 28.07 -7.93 14.24
C ASN A 154 28.81 -7.97 15.59
N LYS A 155 28.11 -8.25 16.69
CA LYS A 155 28.71 -8.40 18.02
C LYS A 155 29.45 -9.73 18.19
N PHE A 156 28.92 -10.81 17.62
CA PHE A 156 29.48 -12.16 17.73
C PHE A 156 30.45 -12.53 16.61
N LYS A 157 30.46 -11.80 15.49
CA LYS A 157 31.45 -11.95 14.41
C LYS A 157 32.82 -11.31 14.74
N LYS A 158 33.14 -11.18 16.03
CA LYS A 158 34.52 -10.92 16.46
C LYS A 158 35.38 -12.15 16.18
#